data_AF-A0A0S4XJT8-F1
#
_entry.id   AF-A0A0S4XJT8-F1
#
_cell.length_a   1.000
_cell.length_b   1.000
_cell.length_c   1.000
_cell.angle_alpha   90.00
_cell.angle_beta   90.00
_cell.angle_gamma   90.00
#
_symmetry.space_group_name_H-M   'P 1'
#
loop_
_entity.id
_entity.type
_entity.pdbx_description
1 polymer ?
#
loop_
_entity_poly.entity_id
_entity_poly.type
_entity_poly.pdbx_seq_one_letter_code
_entity_poly.pdbx_strand_id
1 'polypeptide(L)'
;MYLSSSVEEDQLWFAQDGNDLLVTVDGTSSNLRLTDWFNGATHATLVASDGHQLIDSQVASLVQAMAQFSPPPAGQTSLSPEQRESLMPVIASSWK
;
A
#
# COMPACT_ATOMS: atom_id res chain seq x y z
N MET A 1 11.29 19.57 -9.59
CA MET A 1 9.87 19.23 -9.79
C MET A 1 9.36 18.87 -8.42
N TYR A 2 8.64 19.78 -7.77
CA TYR A 2 8.16 19.59 -6.40
C TYR A 2 6.84 18.86 -6.44
N LEU A 3 6.79 17.71 -5.79
CA LEU A 3 5.58 16.93 -5.62
C LEU A 3 4.72 17.65 -4.58
N SER A 4 3.55 18.09 -5.01
CA SER A 4 2.58 18.82 -4.20
C SER A 4 1.92 17.87 -3.20
N SER A 5 2.51 17.79 -2.01
CA SER A 5 2.03 17.47 -0.65
C SER A 5 0.57 17.02 -0.37
N SER A 6 -0.13 16.30 -1.26
CA SER A 6 -1.46 15.74 -0.92
C SER A 6 -1.88 14.55 -1.78
N VAL A 7 -0.99 14.04 -2.64
CA VAL A 7 -1.21 12.87 -3.48
C VAL A 7 0.12 12.14 -3.44
N GLU A 8 0.28 11.08 -2.61
CA GLU A 8 1.32 10.06 -2.85
C GLU A 8 1.28 8.83 -1.91
N GLU A 9 0.73 8.91 -0.70
CA GLU A 9 0.74 7.76 0.24
C GLU A 9 -0.66 7.18 0.51
N ASP A 10 -1.70 8.01 0.57
CA ASP A 10 -3.09 7.64 0.82
C ASP A 10 -3.84 7.13 -0.42
N GLN A 11 -3.11 6.99 -1.54
CA GLN A 11 -3.56 6.34 -2.77
C GLN A 11 -3.04 4.92 -2.91
N LEU A 12 -2.21 4.43 -1.99
CA LEU A 12 -1.65 3.09 -2.08
C LEU A 12 -2.56 2.11 -1.36
N TRP A 13 -3.03 1.09 -2.09
CA TRP A 13 -3.74 -0.04 -1.51
C TRP A 13 -2.89 -1.30 -1.58
N PHE A 14 -2.56 -1.84 -0.41
CA PHE A 14 -1.84 -3.09 -0.26
C PHE A 14 -2.83 -4.21 0.03
N ALA A 15 -2.85 -5.21 -0.85
CA ALA A 15 -3.68 -6.40 -0.72
C ALA A 15 -2.82 -7.66 -0.83
N GLN A 16 -3.15 -8.68 -0.05
CA GLN A 16 -2.59 -10.02 -0.23
C GLN A 16 -3.51 -10.82 -1.16
N ASP A 17 -2.92 -11.43 -2.18
CA ASP A 17 -3.60 -12.32 -3.11
C ASP A 17 -2.87 -13.68 -3.09
N GLY A 18 -3.34 -14.59 -2.23
CA GLY A 18 -2.65 -15.85 -1.96
C GLY A 18 -1.26 -15.61 -1.33
N ASN A 19 -0.20 -15.94 -2.06
CA ASN A 19 1.18 -15.71 -1.65
C ASN A 19 1.78 -14.42 -2.23
N ASP A 20 1.02 -13.72 -3.08
CA ASP A 20 1.47 -12.54 -3.78
C ASP A 20 1.04 -11.27 -3.04
N LEU A 21 1.82 -10.22 -3.18
CA LEU A 21 1.46 -8.87 -2.75
C LEU A 21 0.98 -8.07 -3.96
N LEU A 22 -0.24 -7.57 -3.88
CA LEU A 22 -0.80 -6.59 -4.80
C LEU A 22 -0.66 -5.20 -4.18
N VAL A 23 -0.06 -4.28 -4.93
CA VAL A 23 0.00 -2.87 -4.61
C VAL A 23 -0.70 -2.11 -5.74
N THR A 24 -1.83 -1.51 -5.42
CA THR A 24 -2.59 -0.68 -6.36
C THR A 24 -2.31 0.78 -6.04
N VAL A 25 -1.84 1.53 -7.04
CA VAL A 25 -1.69 2.98 -6.94
C VAL A 25 -2.96 3.62 -7.50
N ASP A 26 -3.84 3.99 -6.59
CA ASP A 26 -5.09 4.66 -6.88
C ASP A 26 -4.86 5.94 -7.72
N GLY A 27 -5.71 6.16 -8.73
CA GLY A 27 -5.55 7.23 -9.71
C GLY A 27 -4.73 6.84 -10.95
N THR A 28 -4.10 5.67 -10.97
CA THR A 28 -3.46 5.11 -12.18
C THR A 28 -3.93 3.68 -12.43
N SER A 29 -3.90 3.23 -13.69
CA SER A 29 -4.16 1.82 -14.04
C SER A 29 -2.99 0.89 -13.70
N SER A 30 -2.01 1.37 -12.93
CA SER A 30 -0.80 0.65 -12.58
C SER A 30 -1.02 -0.17 -11.32
N ASN A 31 -1.03 -1.49 -11.49
CA ASN A 31 -1.01 -2.45 -10.40
C ASN A 31 0.37 -3.09 -10.36
N LEU A 32 1.02 -3.05 -9.21
CA LEU A 32 2.27 -3.75 -8.97
C LEU A 32 1.94 -5.07 -8.27
N ARG A 33 2.25 -6.20 -8.90
CA ARG A 33 2.14 -7.52 -8.27
C ARG A 33 3.54 -8.04 -7.99
N LEU A 34 3.81 -8.37 -6.73
CA LEU A 34 5.02 -9.05 -6.30
C LEU A 34 4.67 -10.50 -5.99
N THR A 35 5.16 -11.40 -6.83
CA THR A 35 4.89 -12.84 -6.72
C THR A 35 5.70 -13.46 -5.58
N ASP A 36 5.09 -14.40 -4.85
CA ASP A 36 5.73 -15.14 -3.75
C ASP A 36 6.26 -14.25 -2.60
N TRP A 37 5.69 -13.05 -2.43
CA TRP A 37 6.04 -12.13 -1.34
C TRP A 37 5.90 -12.76 0.04
N PHE A 38 4.79 -13.47 0.28
CA PHE A 38 4.51 -14.10 1.57
C PHE A 38 5.05 -15.54 1.69
N ASN A 39 5.71 -16.07 0.65
CA ASN A 39 6.31 -17.40 0.66
C ASN A 39 7.70 -17.43 1.31
N GLY A 40 8.21 -16.28 1.77
CA GLY A 40 9.47 -16.17 2.51
C GLY A 40 10.74 -16.37 1.67
N ALA A 41 10.61 -16.62 0.36
CA ALA A 41 11.74 -16.77 -0.56
C ALA A 41 12.40 -15.43 -0.93
N THR A 42 11.67 -14.32 -0.74
CA THR A 42 12.10 -13.00 -1.18
C THR A 42 12.02 -12.01 -0.01
N HIS A 43 13.14 -11.73 0.65
CA HIS A 43 13.30 -10.53 1.47
C HIS A 43 13.45 -9.32 0.54
N ALA A 44 12.37 -8.98 -0.17
CA ALA A 44 12.36 -7.80 -1.01
C ALA A 44 12.05 -6.58 -0.13
N THR A 45 12.87 -5.55 -0.23
CA THR A 45 12.56 -4.23 0.32
C THR A 45 11.84 -3.45 -0.77
N LEU A 46 10.62 -2.98 -0.48
CA LEU A 46 9.90 -2.09 -1.38
C LEU A 46 10.42 -0.68 -1.14
N VAL A 47 11.01 -0.07 -2.15
CA VAL A 47 11.38 1.36 -2.10
C VAL A 47 10.27 2.13 -2.78
N ALA A 48 9.57 2.98 -2.05
CA ALA A 48 8.61 3.88 -2.65
C ALA A 48 9.30 5.06 -3.35
N SER A 49 8.51 5.76 -4.17
CA SER A 49 8.94 6.87 -5.03
C SER A 49 9.60 8.01 -4.26
N ASP A 50 9.28 8.15 -2.98
CA ASP A 50 9.82 9.11 -2.01
C ASP A 50 11.17 8.68 -1.39
N GLY A 51 11.64 7.46 -1.69
CA GLY A 51 12.86 6.87 -1.14
C GLY A 51 12.65 6.10 0.15
N HIS A 52 11.41 5.96 0.65
CA HIS A 52 11.11 5.23 1.85
C HIS A 52 11.11 3.72 1.59
N GLN A 53 11.72 2.97 2.51
CA GLN A 53 11.88 1.52 2.41
C GLN A 53 10.86 0.82 3.30
N LEU A 54 9.95 0.09 2.67
CA LEU A 54 9.01 -0.81 3.32
C LEU A 54 9.63 -2.21 3.47
N ILE A 55 9.75 -2.67 4.70
CA ILE A 55 10.14 -4.05 5.04
C ILE A 55 8.92 -4.96 5.13
N ASP A 56 9.15 -6.29 5.09
CA ASP A 56 8.11 -7.33 5.14
C ASP A 56 7.06 -7.10 6.24
N SER A 57 7.50 -6.80 7.46
CA SER A 57 6.62 -6.56 8.62
C SER A 57 5.76 -5.30 8.51
N GLN A 58 6.29 -4.23 7.88
CA GLN A 58 5.53 -3.00 7.63
C GLN A 58 4.46 -3.25 6.56
N VAL A 59 4.83 -3.96 5.49
CA VAL A 59 3.89 -4.36 4.43
C VAL A 59 2.79 -5.25 5.00
N ALA A 60 3.14 -6.24 5.82
CA ALA A 60 2.16 -7.11 6.46
C ALA A 60 1.19 -6.31 7.36
N SER A 61 1.70 -5.30 8.07
CA SER A 61 0.88 -4.41 8.90
C SER A 61 -0.09 -3.57 8.05
N LEU A 62 0.36 -3.04 6.92
CA LEU A 62 -0.47 -2.31 5.96
C LEU A 62 -1.55 -3.20 5.36
N VAL A 63 -1.16 -4.38 4.86
CA VAL A 63 -2.09 -5.36 4.29
C VAL A 63 -3.13 -5.77 5.33
N GLN A 64 -2.73 -6.03 6.57
CA GLN A 64 -3.66 -6.43 7.62
C GLN A 64 -4.63 -5.30 7.98
N ALA A 65 -4.15 -4.06 8.07
CA ALA A 65 -5.00 -2.90 8.35
C ALA A 65 -5.96 -2.63 7.19
N MET A 66 -5.47 -2.67 5.95
CA MET A 66 -6.28 -2.48 4.75
C MET A 66 -7.26 -3.63 4.52
N ALA A 67 -6.92 -4.87 4.87
CA ALA A 67 -7.81 -6.02 4.81
C ALA A 67 -8.99 -5.94 5.80
N GLN A 68 -8.91 -5.08 6.83
CA GLN A 68 -10.08 -4.77 7.67
C GLN A 68 -11.12 -3.95 6.90
N PHE A 69 -10.71 -3.30 5.81
CA PHE A 69 -11.57 -2.54 4.92
C PHE A 69 -11.74 -3.29 3.60
N SER A 70 -12.83 -3.03 2.89
CA SER A 70 -12.98 -3.54 1.54
C SER A 70 -12.10 -2.73 0.58
N PRO A 71 -11.41 -3.39 -0.38
CA PRO A 71 -10.67 -2.68 -1.41
C PRO A 71 -11.60 -1.73 -2.16
N PRO A 72 -11.13 -0.52 -2.49
CA PRO A 72 -11.92 0.40 -3.30
C PRO A 72 -12.27 -0.28 -4.65
N PRO A 73 -13.53 -0.17 -5.12
CA PRO A 73 -13.91 -0.69 -6.42
C PRO A 73 -12.99 -0.11 -7.49
N ALA A 74 -12.59 -0.94 -8.47
CA ALA A 74 -11.79 -0.49 -9.61
C ALA A 74 -12.52 0.68 -10.31
N GLY A 75 -11.94 1.88 -10.23
CA GLY A 75 -12.53 3.12 -10.74
C GLY A 75 -12.96 4.14 -9.68
N GLN A 76 -12.92 3.77 -8.39
CA GLN A 76 -13.01 4.71 -7.28
C GLN A 76 -11.59 5.15 -6.94
N THR A 77 -11.30 6.44 -7.11
CA THR A 77 -9.93 6.99 -7.06
C THR A 77 -9.61 7.69 -5.73
N SER A 78 -10.12 7.17 -4.61
CA SER A 78 -9.76 7.68 -3.28
C SER A 78 -10.30 6.79 -2.16
N LEU A 79 -9.48 6.61 -1.12
CA LEU A 79 -9.94 6.11 0.17
C LEU A 79 -11.02 7.03 0.75
N SER A 80 -12.06 6.43 1.34
CA SER A 80 -13.08 7.15 2.09
C SER A 80 -12.46 7.87 3.28
N PRO A 81 -13.03 8.99 3.77
CA PRO A 81 -12.52 9.70 4.94
C PRO A 81 -12.28 8.79 6.15
N GLU A 82 -13.21 7.87 6.41
CA GLU A 82 -13.14 6.93 7.55
C GLU A 82 -11.98 5.92 7.41
N GLN A 83 -11.74 5.44 6.18
CA GLN A 83 -10.61 4.56 5.88
C GLN A 83 -9.30 5.33 6.04
N ARG A 84 -9.25 6.58 5.55
CA ARG A 84 -8.08 7.45 5.69
C ARG A 84 -7.74 7.69 7.15
N GLU A 85 -8.70 8.09 7.98
CA GLU A 85 -8.44 8.33 9.41
C GLU A 85 -7.94 7.08 10.16
N SER A 86 -8.41 5.90 9.76
CA SER A 86 -8.00 4.63 10.38
C SER A 86 -6.65 4.11 9.86
N LEU A 87 -6.38 4.28 8.56
CA LEU A 87 -5.18 3.78 7.89
C LEU A 87 -4.00 4.75 7.99
N MET A 88 -4.22 6.06 8.03
CA MET A 88 -3.19 7.09 8.18
C MET A 88 -2.15 6.79 9.28
N PRO A 89 -2.52 6.41 10.52
CA PRO A 89 -1.52 6.09 11.53
C PRO A 89 -0.69 4.84 11.21
N VAL A 90 -1.27 3.85 10.52
CA VAL A 90 -0.57 2.63 10.09
C VAL A 90 0.35 2.92 8.91
N ILE A 91 -0.15 3.68 7.93
CA ILE A 91 0.58 4.21 6.77
C ILE A 91 1.80 5.00 7.28
N ALA A 92 1.59 6.04 8.08
CA ALA A 92 2.65 6.87 8.63
C ALA A 92 3.66 6.08 9.48
N SER A 93 3.21 5.05 10.22
CA SER A 93 4.12 4.18 10.98
C SER A 93 4.92 3.21 10.11
N SER A 94 4.38 2.87 8.94
CA SER A 94 5.01 1.95 7.99
C SER A 94 6.06 2.67 7.14
N TRP A 95 5.86 3.96 6.86
CA TRP A 95 6.82 4.80 6.13
C TRP A 95 7.87 5.46 7.02
N LYS A 96 8.08 5.01 8.25
CA LYS A 96 9.07 5.61 9.17
C LYS A 96 10.41 4.89 9.13
#